data_AF-A0A7C3DPW4-F1
#
_entry.id   AF-A0A7C3DPW4-F1
#
_cell.length_a   1.000
_cell.length_b   1.000
_cell.length_c   1.000
_cell.angle_alpha   90.00
_cell.angle_beta   90.00
_cell.angle_gamma   90.00
#
_symmetry.space_group_name_H-M   'P 1'
#
loop_
_entity.id
_entity.type
_entity.pdbx_description
1 polymer ?
#
loop_
_entity_poly.entity_id
_entity_poly.type
_entity_poly.pdbx_seq_one_letter_code
_entity_poly.pdbx_strand_id
1 'polypeptide(L)'
;MRRTLSAFLLLAFLVPAASDAGIVIVNHDEWTLCSSGVNAAQFGANIANYFAGGPGGNFLIYANNFGLNNSMLINAITSAGHSVTVNPGITFDLPALSAYTGVFLGGYTGSYNATVLTNYVNNGGAVYLAGGTGAVSGEDTVWDSFLANFGFDFGTSCNGINGTFAPSTPHGFFT
;
A
#
# COMPACT_ATOMS: atom_id res chain seq x y z
N MET A 1 -9.73 -58.77 -33.99
CA MET A 1 -9.91 -57.30 -33.90
C MET A 1 -9.35 -56.80 -32.57
N ARG A 2 -8.15 -56.20 -32.56
CA ARG A 2 -7.58 -55.52 -31.39
C ARG A 2 -7.74 -54.01 -31.60
N ARG A 3 -8.50 -53.34 -30.73
CA ARG A 3 -8.63 -51.88 -30.70
C ARG A 3 -7.54 -51.32 -29.78
N THR A 4 -6.58 -50.60 -30.34
CA THR A 4 -5.63 -49.77 -29.58
C THR A 4 -6.33 -48.46 -29.21
N LEU A 5 -6.52 -48.21 -27.90
CA LEU A 5 -6.84 -46.87 -27.39
C LEU A 5 -5.53 -46.08 -27.33
N SER A 6 -5.46 -44.98 -28.08
CA SER A 6 -4.41 -43.97 -27.92
C SER A 6 -4.81 -43.01 -26.81
N ALA A 7 -4.00 -42.95 -25.74
CA ALA A 7 -4.12 -41.93 -24.71
C ALA A 7 -3.38 -40.66 -25.17
N PHE A 8 -4.09 -39.53 -25.27
CA PHE A 8 -3.48 -38.22 -25.45
C PHE A 8 -3.12 -37.66 -24.08
N LEU A 9 -1.82 -37.49 -23.83
CA LEU A 9 -1.29 -36.81 -22.65
C LEU A 9 -1.28 -35.30 -22.95
N LEU A 10 -2.15 -34.53 -22.29
CA LEU A 10 -2.14 -33.08 -22.36
C LEU A 10 -1.05 -32.54 -21.41
N LEU A 11 0.08 -32.10 -21.94
CA LEU A 11 1.06 -31.32 -21.18
C LEU A 11 0.56 -29.87 -21.10
N ALA A 12 0.04 -29.48 -19.95
CA ALA A 12 -0.22 -28.07 -19.66
C ALA A 12 1.12 -27.39 -19.31
N PHE A 13 1.61 -26.51 -20.19
CA PHE A 13 2.68 -25.59 -19.84
C PHE A 13 2.12 -24.58 -18.83
N LEU A 14 2.58 -24.66 -17.58
CA LEU A 14 2.43 -23.59 -16.60
C LEU A 14 3.26 -22.40 -17.09
N VAL A 15 2.65 -21.53 -17.88
CA VAL A 15 3.20 -20.19 -18.12
C VAL A 15 3.11 -19.47 -16.77
N PRO A 16 4.23 -19.00 -16.18
CA PRO A 16 4.16 -18.15 -15.00
C PRO A 16 3.29 -16.95 -15.36
N ALA A 17 2.24 -16.69 -14.58
CA ALA A 17 1.52 -15.43 -14.70
C ALA A 17 2.54 -14.30 -14.62
N ALA A 18 2.46 -13.33 -15.54
CA ALA A 18 3.24 -12.12 -15.40
C ALA A 18 2.94 -11.54 -14.01
N SER A 19 3.99 -11.36 -13.20
CA SER A 19 3.88 -10.59 -11.96
C SER A 19 3.38 -9.21 -12.36
N ASP A 20 2.25 -8.77 -11.82
CA ASP A 20 1.89 -7.36 -11.92
C ASP A 20 3.02 -6.52 -11.32
N ALA A 21 3.26 -5.34 -11.91
CA ALA A 21 4.22 -4.40 -11.38
C ALA A 21 3.73 -3.91 -10.01
N GLY A 22 4.63 -3.85 -9.03
CA GLY A 22 4.31 -3.25 -7.74
C GLY A 22 3.91 -1.79 -7.87
N ILE A 23 3.16 -1.31 -6.89
CA ILE A 23 2.60 0.05 -6.88
C ILE A 23 3.15 0.80 -5.69
N VAL A 24 3.63 2.02 -5.89
CA VAL A 24 4.01 2.94 -4.82
C VAL A 24 3.18 4.22 -4.97
N ILE A 25 2.36 4.52 -3.97
CA ILE A 25 1.68 5.80 -3.81
C ILE A 25 2.31 6.49 -2.62
N VAL A 26 2.79 7.71 -2.83
CA VAL A 26 3.42 8.52 -1.79
C VAL A 26 2.57 9.76 -1.55
N ASN A 27 2.35 10.07 -0.28
CA ASN A 27 1.74 11.31 0.14
C ASN A 27 2.64 12.02 1.14
N HIS A 28 2.72 13.34 1.01
CA HIS A 28 3.36 14.18 2.02
C HIS A 28 2.25 14.62 2.96
N ASP A 29 2.16 13.93 4.11
CA ASP A 29 1.27 14.10 5.26
C ASP A 29 0.25 12.93 5.48
N GLU A 30 0.07 12.49 6.73
CA GLU A 30 -0.96 11.56 7.18
C GLU A 30 -2.36 12.19 7.34
N TRP A 31 -2.46 13.51 7.47
CA TRP A 31 -3.72 14.26 7.60
C TRP A 31 -4.68 14.00 6.43
N THR A 32 -4.17 13.61 5.26
CA THR A 32 -5.01 13.29 4.09
C THR A 32 -5.94 12.09 4.33
N LEU A 33 -5.53 11.12 5.16
CA LEU A 33 -6.34 9.94 5.50
C LEU A 33 -6.95 9.98 6.91
N CYS A 34 -6.78 11.09 7.63
CA CYS A 34 -7.42 11.27 8.92
C CYS A 34 -8.93 11.53 8.79
N SER A 35 -9.68 11.36 9.87
CA SER A 35 -11.15 11.51 9.88
C SER A 35 -11.65 12.92 9.54
N SER A 36 -10.79 13.94 9.65
CA SER A 36 -11.10 15.32 9.24
C SER A 36 -10.61 15.68 7.83
N GLY A 37 -9.97 14.76 7.12
CA GLY A 37 -9.49 14.97 5.76
C GLY A 37 -10.65 15.05 4.75
N VAL A 38 -10.52 15.90 3.74
CA VAL A 38 -11.51 16.01 2.67
C VAL A 38 -11.55 14.72 1.88
N ASN A 39 -12.73 14.09 1.81
CA ASN A 39 -12.97 12.83 1.12
C ASN A 39 -12.03 11.68 1.55
N ALA A 40 -11.46 11.75 2.76
CA ALA A 40 -10.44 10.79 3.23
C ALA A 40 -10.92 9.32 3.15
N ALA A 41 -12.20 9.08 3.48
CA ALA A 41 -12.81 7.75 3.36
C ALA A 41 -12.79 7.25 1.91
N GLN A 42 -13.28 8.06 0.97
CA GLN A 42 -13.34 7.70 -0.44
C GLN A 42 -11.93 7.51 -1.01
N PHE A 43 -11.00 8.40 -0.66
CA PHE A 43 -9.60 8.32 -1.09
C PHE A 43 -8.94 7.01 -0.62
N GLY A 44 -9.10 6.65 0.66
CA GLY A 44 -8.60 5.38 1.20
C GLY A 44 -9.19 4.15 0.51
N ALA A 45 -10.51 4.15 0.26
CA ALA A 45 -11.18 3.09 -0.48
C ALA A 45 -10.72 2.99 -1.94
N ASN A 46 -10.49 4.13 -2.61
CA ASN A 46 -10.01 4.17 -3.99
C ASN A 46 -8.58 3.64 -4.11
N ILE A 47 -7.69 3.98 -3.18
CA ILE A 47 -6.34 3.41 -3.11
C ILE A 47 -6.40 1.89 -2.96
N ALA A 48 -7.22 1.39 -2.02
CA ALA A 48 -7.36 -0.05 -1.80
C ALA A 48 -7.89 -0.78 -3.04
N ASN A 49 -8.91 -0.22 -3.71
CA ASN A 49 -9.42 -0.77 -4.97
C ASN A 49 -8.36 -0.75 -6.06
N TYR A 50 -7.56 0.30 -6.16
CA TYR A 50 -6.49 0.39 -7.15
C TYR A 50 -5.39 -0.66 -6.90
N PHE A 51 -4.98 -0.85 -5.65
CA PHE A 51 -4.00 -1.88 -5.27
C PHE A 51 -4.48 -3.30 -5.57
N ALA A 52 -5.77 -3.57 -5.38
CA ALA A 52 -6.34 -4.90 -5.55
C ALA A 52 -6.97 -5.18 -6.93
N GLY A 53 -7.10 -4.16 -7.78
CA GLY A 53 -7.86 -4.26 -9.03
C GLY A 53 -9.37 -4.44 -8.84
N GLY A 54 -9.91 -4.06 -7.68
CA GLY A 54 -11.30 -4.28 -7.25
C GLY A 54 -11.42 -4.89 -5.85
N PRO A 55 -12.61 -5.31 -5.40
CA PRO A 55 -12.83 -5.84 -4.05
C PRO A 55 -12.06 -7.15 -3.81
N GLY A 56 -11.82 -7.49 -2.53
CA GLY A 56 -11.19 -8.76 -2.12
C GLY A 56 -9.72 -8.66 -1.70
N GLY A 57 -9.09 -7.49 -1.83
CA GLY A 57 -7.75 -7.23 -1.29
C GLY A 57 -7.62 -7.41 0.24
N ASN A 58 -6.42 -7.75 0.70
CA ASN A 58 -6.04 -7.85 2.11
C ASN A 58 -4.97 -6.80 2.44
N PHE A 59 -5.25 -5.89 3.37
CA PHE A 59 -4.38 -4.74 3.64
C PHE A 59 -3.81 -4.75 5.04
N LEU A 60 -2.52 -4.42 5.13
CA LEU A 60 -1.86 -4.13 6.41
C LEU A 60 -1.82 -2.61 6.61
N ILE A 61 -2.28 -2.15 7.78
CA ILE A 61 -1.96 -0.83 8.30
C ILE A 61 -0.79 -1.01 9.28
N TYR A 62 0.40 -0.66 8.81
CA TYR A 62 1.65 -0.64 9.57
C TYR A 62 1.89 0.77 10.12
N ALA A 63 1.01 1.21 11.03
CA ALA A 63 1.08 2.54 11.61
C ALA A 63 0.39 2.57 12.98
N ASN A 64 0.82 3.50 13.83
CA ASN A 64 0.12 3.85 15.06
C ASN A 64 -0.35 5.32 15.09
N ASN A 65 -0.10 6.09 14.03
CA ASN A 65 -0.52 7.48 13.93
C ASN A 65 -2.03 7.59 13.61
N PHE A 66 -2.63 8.73 13.96
CA PHE A 66 -4.08 8.97 13.83
C PHE A 66 -4.56 9.06 12.37
N GLY A 67 -3.69 9.42 11.42
CA GLY A 67 -4.03 9.52 10.01
C GLY A 67 -4.24 8.17 9.34
N LEU A 68 -3.54 7.13 9.79
CA LEU A 68 -3.64 5.77 9.21
C LEU A 68 -4.36 4.78 10.14
N ASN A 69 -4.11 4.83 11.45
CA ASN A 69 -4.78 3.97 12.42
C ASN A 69 -6.04 4.67 12.96
N ASN A 70 -7.07 4.79 12.12
CA ASN A 70 -8.37 5.31 12.51
C ASN A 70 -9.52 4.48 11.95
N SER A 71 -10.65 4.50 12.66
CA SER A 71 -11.83 3.71 12.31
C SER A 71 -12.47 4.14 10.98
N MET A 72 -12.35 5.41 10.60
CA MET A 72 -12.91 5.91 9.33
C MET A 72 -12.21 5.22 8.15
N LEU A 73 -10.88 5.20 8.11
CA LEU A 73 -10.11 4.56 7.04
C LEU A 73 -10.36 3.04 7.00
N ILE A 74 -10.32 2.39 8.16
CA ILE A 74 -10.57 0.95 8.28
C ILE A 74 -11.97 0.60 7.75
N ASN A 75 -12.99 1.38 8.15
CA ASN A 75 -14.37 1.17 7.71
C ASN A 75 -14.53 1.43 6.22
N ALA A 76 -13.84 2.42 5.66
CA ALA A 76 -13.91 2.74 4.23
C ALA A 76 -13.32 1.60 3.38
N ILE A 77 -12.13 1.12 3.74
CA ILE A 77 -11.48 -0.01 3.04
C ILE A 77 -12.32 -1.28 3.18
N THR A 78 -12.82 -1.60 4.38
CA THR A 78 -13.66 -2.79 4.58
C THR A 78 -15.01 -2.70 3.87
N SER A 79 -15.65 -1.53 3.84
CA SER A 79 -16.92 -1.30 3.11
C SER A 79 -16.74 -1.39 1.59
N ALA A 80 -15.53 -1.15 1.07
CA ALA A 80 -15.19 -1.40 -0.32
C ALA A 80 -14.97 -2.89 -0.66
N GLY A 81 -15.18 -3.81 0.30
CA GLY A 81 -15.10 -5.25 0.08
C GLY A 81 -13.72 -5.85 0.34
N HIS A 82 -12.89 -5.18 1.13
CA HIS A 82 -11.53 -5.63 1.48
C HIS A 82 -11.42 -6.06 2.94
N SER A 83 -10.29 -6.68 3.28
CA SER A 83 -9.90 -6.96 4.66
C SER A 83 -8.79 -6.02 5.12
N VAL A 84 -8.82 -5.61 6.38
CA VAL A 84 -7.79 -4.74 6.99
C VAL A 84 -7.28 -5.38 8.27
N THR A 85 -5.96 -5.42 8.41
CA THR A 85 -5.26 -5.75 9.64
C THR A 85 -4.45 -4.54 10.09
N VAL A 86 -4.71 -4.03 11.28
CA VAL A 86 -3.86 -3.03 11.92
C VAL A 86 -2.86 -3.76 12.79
N ASN A 87 -1.59 -3.77 12.42
CA ASN A 87 -0.55 -4.45 13.19
C ASN A 87 0.84 -3.81 13.00
N PRO A 88 1.13 -2.70 13.69
CA PRO A 88 2.47 -2.09 13.67
C PRO A 88 3.54 -2.97 14.33
N GLY A 89 3.16 -4.00 15.10
CA GLY A 89 4.08 -4.92 15.76
C GLY A 89 4.37 -6.21 14.99
N ILE A 90 3.87 -6.35 13.75
CA ILE A 90 4.19 -7.50 12.90
C ILE A 90 5.70 -7.53 12.62
N THR A 91 6.26 -8.73 12.46
CA THR A 91 7.59 -8.88 11.88
C THR A 91 7.62 -8.23 10.51
N PHE A 92 8.56 -7.31 10.30
CA PHE A 92 8.71 -6.60 9.03
C PHE A 92 9.69 -7.35 8.11
N ASP A 93 9.25 -8.47 7.58
CA ASP A 93 10.00 -9.29 6.63
C ASP A 93 9.18 -9.58 5.36
N LEU A 94 9.86 -10.06 4.32
CA LEU A 94 9.22 -10.28 3.02
C LEU A 94 8.08 -11.32 3.08
N PRO A 95 8.23 -12.48 3.74
CA PRO A 95 7.11 -13.43 3.88
C PRO A 95 5.88 -12.82 4.57
N ALA A 96 6.06 -12.04 5.64
CA ALA A 96 4.96 -11.42 6.35
C ALA A 96 4.25 -10.36 5.48
N LEU A 97 5.01 -9.48 4.81
CA LEU A 97 4.40 -8.46 3.94
C LEU A 97 3.71 -9.08 2.71
N SER A 98 4.27 -10.15 2.15
CA SER A 98 3.72 -10.84 0.97
C SER A 98 2.36 -11.51 1.22
N ALA A 99 1.89 -11.59 2.47
CA ALA A 99 0.54 -12.03 2.81
C ALA A 99 -0.54 -10.95 2.57
N TYR A 100 -0.12 -9.72 2.26
CA TYR A 100 -1.00 -8.57 2.05
C TYR A 100 -0.90 -8.07 0.60
N THR A 101 -2.05 -7.72 0.05
CA THR A 101 -2.19 -7.03 -1.25
C THR A 101 -1.52 -5.67 -1.23
N GLY A 102 -1.64 -4.95 -0.11
CA GLY A 102 -0.97 -3.68 0.06
C GLY A 102 -0.68 -3.32 1.52
N VAL A 103 0.31 -2.45 1.71
CA VAL A 103 0.73 -1.94 3.01
C VAL A 103 0.55 -0.42 3.05
N PHE A 104 -0.21 0.05 4.03
CA PHE A 104 -0.30 1.46 4.40
C PHE A 104 0.65 1.72 5.56
N LEU A 105 1.60 2.65 5.40
CA LEU A 105 2.57 3.02 6.44
C LEU A 105 2.84 4.52 6.47
N GLY A 106 3.27 5.00 7.63
CA GLY A 106 3.58 6.42 7.86
C GLY A 106 3.67 6.74 9.34
N GLY A 107 4.43 7.78 9.70
CA GLY A 107 4.53 8.29 11.07
C GLY A 107 4.94 7.29 12.15
N TYR A 108 5.42 6.11 11.75
CA TYR A 108 5.85 5.02 12.62
C TYR A 108 6.85 4.15 11.86
N THR A 109 8.01 3.90 12.47
CA THR A 109 9.06 3.09 11.84
C THR A 109 9.12 1.68 12.42
N GLY A 110 8.92 1.46 13.72
CA GLY A 110 8.95 0.13 14.31
C GLY A 110 10.18 -0.69 13.87
N SER A 111 9.93 -1.84 13.24
CA SER A 111 10.94 -2.73 12.64
C SER A 111 11.11 -2.56 11.12
N TYR A 112 10.59 -1.46 10.55
CA TYR A 112 10.70 -1.10 9.14
C TYR A 112 12.12 -1.34 8.59
N ASN A 113 12.16 -1.86 7.37
CA ASN A 113 13.39 -2.05 6.61
C ASN A 113 13.14 -1.74 5.13
N ALA A 114 13.86 -0.75 4.60
CA ALA A 114 13.70 -0.29 3.23
C ALA A 114 13.92 -1.41 2.20
N THR A 115 14.96 -2.24 2.38
CA THR A 115 15.25 -3.35 1.47
C THR A 115 14.11 -4.37 1.44
N VAL A 116 13.49 -4.67 2.59
CA VAL A 116 12.33 -5.55 2.66
C VAL A 116 11.14 -4.96 1.90
N LEU A 117 10.84 -3.67 2.11
CA LEU A 117 9.73 -3.00 1.44
C LEU A 117 9.95 -2.88 -0.08
N THR A 118 11.18 -2.58 -0.50
CA THR A 118 11.58 -2.58 -1.91
C THR A 118 11.40 -3.95 -2.55
N ASN A 119 11.83 -5.02 -1.87
CA ASN A 119 11.63 -6.38 -2.37
C ASN A 119 10.15 -6.78 -2.44
N TYR A 120 9.35 -6.35 -1.46
CA TYR A 120 7.91 -6.56 -1.48
C TYR A 120 7.25 -5.91 -2.70
N VAL A 121 7.57 -4.64 -2.98
CA VAL A 121 7.06 -3.93 -4.17
C VAL A 121 7.58 -4.56 -5.46
N ASN A 122 8.87 -4.88 -5.56
CA ASN A 122 9.43 -5.55 -6.73
C ASN A 122 8.80 -6.92 -7.03
N ASN A 123 8.20 -7.56 -6.01
CA ASN A 123 7.45 -8.81 -6.14
C ASN A 123 5.94 -8.60 -6.39
N GLY A 124 5.53 -7.39 -6.78
CA GLY A 124 4.13 -7.06 -7.10
C GLY A 124 3.31 -6.52 -5.93
N GLY A 125 3.91 -6.30 -4.76
CA GLY A 125 3.24 -5.68 -3.62
C GLY A 125 2.93 -4.20 -3.85
N ALA A 126 1.90 -3.69 -3.15
CA ALA A 126 1.49 -2.29 -3.23
C ALA A 126 1.73 -1.53 -1.92
N VAL A 127 2.16 -0.29 -2.01
CA VAL A 127 2.51 0.54 -0.85
C VAL A 127 1.85 1.90 -0.94
N TYR A 128 1.18 2.31 0.14
CA TYR A 128 0.86 3.70 0.41
C TYR A 128 1.76 4.21 1.55
N LEU A 129 2.59 5.20 1.27
CA LEU A 129 3.49 5.81 2.25
C LEU A 129 3.07 7.26 2.51
N ALA A 130 2.67 7.56 3.74
CA ALA A 130 2.53 8.92 4.24
C ALA A 130 3.77 9.29 5.05
N GLY A 131 4.64 10.14 4.50
CA GLY A 131 5.69 10.79 5.29
C GLY A 131 5.28 12.22 5.63
N GLY A 132 6.18 13.05 6.15
CA GLY A 132 5.85 14.46 6.39
C GLY A 132 5.14 14.72 7.72
N THR A 133 5.01 13.67 8.53
CA THR A 133 4.14 13.58 9.70
C THR A 133 4.72 14.30 10.91
N GLY A 134 6.05 14.48 10.93
CA GLY A 134 6.77 15.00 12.09
C GLY A 134 6.83 14.04 13.28
N ALA A 135 6.28 12.82 13.16
CA ALA A 135 6.32 11.80 14.20
C ALA A 135 7.63 10.99 14.20
N VAL A 136 8.40 11.05 13.11
CA VAL A 136 9.68 10.36 12.94
C VAL A 136 10.81 11.39 12.83
N SER A 137 11.86 11.21 13.62
CA SER A 137 13.06 12.06 13.51
C SER A 137 13.84 11.71 12.23
N GLY A 138 14.16 12.70 11.40
CA GLY A 138 14.85 12.48 10.13
C GLY A 138 14.02 11.65 9.15
N GLU A 139 12.72 11.96 9.07
CA GLU A 139 11.73 11.21 8.32
C GLU A 139 12.07 11.10 6.83
N ASP A 140 12.62 12.17 6.26
CA ASP A 140 13.21 12.19 4.91
C ASP A 140 14.21 11.05 4.71
N THR A 141 15.24 10.97 5.55
CA THR A 141 16.29 9.94 5.46
C THR A 141 15.73 8.54 5.60
N VAL A 142 14.73 8.36 6.47
CA VAL A 142 14.10 7.05 6.69
C VAL A 142 13.34 6.61 5.44
N TRP A 143 12.50 7.47 4.87
CA TRP A 143 11.67 7.10 3.72
C TRP A 143 12.44 7.12 2.40
N ASP A 144 13.42 8.01 2.22
CA ASP A 144 14.27 8.09 1.02
C ASP A 144 15.05 6.81 0.76
N SER A 145 15.43 6.10 1.82
CA SER A 145 16.10 4.79 1.69
C SER A 145 15.26 3.75 0.92
N PHE A 146 13.93 3.88 0.93
CA PHE A 146 12.99 3.11 0.11
C PHE A 146 12.63 3.85 -1.18
N LEU A 147 12.23 5.12 -1.07
CA LEU A 147 11.68 5.93 -2.17
C LEU A 147 12.66 6.15 -3.33
N ALA A 148 13.96 6.29 -3.04
CA ALA A 148 14.98 6.48 -4.06
C ALA A 148 15.09 5.28 -5.03
N ASN A 149 14.68 4.07 -4.60
CA ASN A 149 14.64 2.89 -5.48
C ASN A 149 13.58 3.00 -6.58
N PHE A 150 12.60 3.90 -6.41
CA PHE A 150 11.48 4.11 -7.33
C PHE A 150 11.49 5.50 -7.98
N GLY A 151 12.61 6.24 -7.86
CA GLY A 151 12.78 7.56 -8.46
C GLY A 151 12.09 8.70 -7.73
N PHE A 152 11.67 8.48 -6.47
CA PHE A 152 11.13 9.51 -5.60
C PHE A 152 12.21 10.07 -4.67
N ASP A 153 12.02 11.32 -4.23
CA ASP A 153 12.78 12.01 -3.20
C ASP A 153 11.74 12.73 -2.32
N PHE A 154 11.77 12.47 -1.01
CA PHE A 154 10.81 13.01 -0.07
C PHE A 154 11.02 14.50 0.20
N GLY A 155 12.20 15.04 -0.15
CA GLY A 155 12.58 16.41 0.11
C GLY A 155 12.73 16.69 1.60
N THR A 156 12.13 17.77 2.10
CA THR A 156 12.19 18.09 3.53
C THR A 156 11.23 17.23 4.34
N SER A 157 11.67 16.76 5.51
CA SER A 157 10.85 16.00 6.48
C SER A 157 9.50 16.65 6.84
N CYS A 158 9.32 17.96 6.70
CA CYS A 158 8.05 18.65 6.80
C CYS A 158 8.01 19.78 5.76
N ASN A 159 6.89 20.00 5.08
CA ASN A 159 6.76 21.01 4.02
C ASN A 159 6.07 22.31 4.49
N GLY A 160 5.55 22.34 5.73
CA GLY A 160 4.88 23.52 6.32
C GLY A 160 3.53 23.88 5.70
N ILE A 161 3.00 23.08 4.78
CA ILE A 161 1.67 23.27 4.21
C ILE A 161 0.65 22.88 5.26
N ASN A 162 -0.29 23.79 5.55
CA ASN A 162 -1.33 23.59 6.55
C ASN A 162 -2.68 24.03 6.00
N GLY A 163 -3.74 23.31 6.35
CA GLY A 163 -5.11 23.65 5.99
C GLY A 163 -5.85 22.51 5.29
N THR A 164 -7.04 22.82 4.81
CA THR A 164 -7.93 21.85 4.17
C THR A 164 -8.06 22.20 2.69
N PHE A 165 -7.49 21.35 1.83
CA PHE A 165 -7.47 21.56 0.39
C PHE A 165 -8.28 20.46 -0.29
N ALA A 166 -9.34 20.85 -0.99
CA ALA A 166 -10.07 19.91 -1.83
C ALA A 166 -9.27 19.61 -3.11
N PRO A 167 -9.29 18.35 -3.60
CA PRO A 167 -8.73 18.05 -4.92
C PRO A 167 -9.36 18.95 -5.99
N SER A 168 -8.52 19.57 -6.81
CA SER A 168 -8.95 20.47 -7.89
C SER A 168 -9.02 19.78 -9.25
N THR A 169 -8.57 18.52 -9.33
CA THR A 169 -8.53 17.74 -10.57
C THR A 169 -9.37 16.46 -10.45
N PRO A 170 -10.07 16.05 -11.52
CA PRO A 170 -10.73 14.76 -11.57
C PRO A 170 -9.66 13.68 -11.75
N HIS A 171 -9.30 13.00 -10.67
CA HIS A 171 -8.45 11.81 -10.69
C HIS A 171 -9.22 10.67 -10.04
N GLY A 172 -9.09 9.45 -10.56
CA GLY A 172 -9.83 8.28 -10.07
C GLY A 172 -9.55 7.91 -8.60
N PHE A 173 -8.53 8.52 -7.98
CA PHE A 173 -8.32 8.41 -6.53
C PHE A 173 -9.18 9.39 -5.74
N PHE A 174 -9.50 10.56 -6.28
CA PHE A 174 -10.17 11.65 -5.57
C PHE A 174 -11.70 11.67 -5.76
N THR A 175 -12.22 10.87 -6.69
CA THR A 175 -13.63 10.83 -7.09
C THR A 175 -14.27 9.49 -6.82
#